data_AF-A0A2S2C403-F1
#
_entry.id   AF-A0A2S2C403-F1
#
_cell.length_a   1.000
_cell.length_b   1.000
_cell.length_c   1.000
_cell.angle_alpha   90.00
_cell.angle_beta   90.00
_cell.angle_gamma   90.00
#
_symmetry.space_group_name_H-M   'P 1'
#
loop_
_entity.id
_entity.type
_entity.pdbx_description
1 polymer ?
#
loop_
_entity_poly.entity_id
_entity_poly.type
_entity_poly.pdbx_seq_one_letter_code
_entity_poly.pdbx_strand_id
1 'polypeptide(L)' 'MVGVTVEVLREHGDKSLVEELMDDFMALLASFSGRFYRLRSKQNQRRLLDDAAARLEEG' A
#
# COMPACT_ATOMS: atom_id res chain seq x y z
N MET A 1 -12.06 -18.55 -18.75
CA MET A 1 -11.55 -17.26 -19.28
C MET A 1 -12.72 -16.30 -19.24
N VAL A 2 -12.69 -15.26 -18.42
CA VAL A 2 -13.80 -14.30 -18.35
C VAL A 2 -13.61 -13.34 -19.54
N GLY A 3 -14.51 -13.41 -20.51
CA GLY A 3 -14.48 -12.55 -21.70
C GLY A 3 -14.95 -11.15 -21.35
N VAL A 4 -14.03 -10.28 -20.94
CA VAL A 4 -14.31 -8.87 -20.64
C VAL A 4 -13.50 -8.01 -21.60
N THR A 5 -14.19 -7.08 -22.28
CA THR A 5 -13.58 -6.02 -23.08
C THR A 5 -13.72 -4.72 -22.32
N VAL A 6 -12.60 -4.02 -22.10
CA VAL A 6 -12.57 -2.70 -21.48
C VAL A 6 -12.42 -1.67 -22.59
N GLU A 7 -13.40 -0.79 -22.73
CA GLU A 7 -13.34 0.36 -23.63
C GLU A 7 -13.06 1.64 -22.84
N VAL A 8 -12.01 2.35 -23.22
CA VAL A 8 -11.62 3.62 -22.60
C VAL A 8 -12.18 4.77 -23.43
N LEU A 9 -13.22 5.42 -22.91
CA LEU A 9 -13.93 6.51 -23.61
C LEU A 9 -13.13 7.83 -23.64
N ARG A 10 -12.17 7.99 -22.72
CA ARG A 10 -11.27 9.14 -22.65
C ARG A 10 -9.90 8.69 -22.18
N GLU A 11 -8.91 8.91 -23.03
CA GLU A 11 -7.54 8.44 -22.83
C GLU A 11 -6.76 9.32 -21.85
N HIS A 12 -7.20 10.57 -21.63
CA HIS A 12 -6.50 11.54 -20.78
C HIS A 12 -7.47 12.21 -19.80
N GLY A 13 -7.05 12.35 -18.55
CA GLY A 13 -7.74 13.14 -17.52
C GLY A 13 -7.30 14.61 -17.51
N ASP A 14 -7.88 15.39 -16.61
CA ASP A 14 -7.58 16.83 -16.48
C ASP A 14 -6.23 17.13 -15.81
N LYS A 15 -5.60 16.11 -15.19
CA LYS A 15 -4.27 16.21 -14.57
C LYS A 15 -3.16 16.02 -15.59
N SER A 16 -2.03 16.68 -15.37
CA SER A 16 -0.83 16.37 -16.13
C SER A 16 -0.30 14.98 -15.75
N LEU A 17 0.31 14.28 -16.72
CA LEU A 17 0.93 12.97 -16.49
C LEU A 17 1.93 12.96 -15.30
N VAL A 18 2.70 14.04 -15.15
CA VAL A 18 3.71 14.16 -14.09
C VAL A 18 3.06 14.31 -12.72
N GLU A 19 1.95 15.05 -12.64
CA GLU A 19 1.18 15.22 -11.41
C GLU A 19 0.55 13.91 -10.95
N GLU A 20 -0.08 13.17 -11.86
CA GLU A 20 -0.66 11.86 -11.57
C GLU A 20 0.40 10.85 -11.12
N LEU A 21 1.56 10.84 -11.79
CA LEU A 21 2.69 9.99 -11.41
C LEU A 21 3.22 10.31 -10.01
N MET A 22 3.25 11.60 -9.64
CA MET A 22 3.69 12.03 -8.30
C MET A 22 2.70 11.69 -7.21
N ASP A 23 1.41 11.82 -7.46
CA ASP A 23 0.37 11.40 -6.51
C ASP A 23 0.47 9.90 -6.24
N ASP A 24 0.57 9.08 -7.28
CA ASP A 24 0.69 7.62 -7.15
C ASP A 24 1.98 7.20 -6.44
N PHE A 25 3.10 7.83 -6.79
CA PHE A 25 4.38 7.56 -6.15
C PHE A 25 4.34 7.89 -4.64
N MET A 26 3.77 9.04 -4.28
CA MET A 26 3.62 9.43 -2.88
C MET A 26 2.64 8.53 -2.12
N ALA A 27 1.57 8.07 -2.76
CA ALA A 27 0.64 7.10 -2.18
C ALA A 27 1.32 5.76 -1.87
N LEU A 28 2.16 5.27 -2.78
CA LEU A 28 2.98 4.08 -2.55
C LEU A 28 3.90 4.27 -1.34
N LEU A 29 4.66 5.37 -1.29
CA LEU A 29 5.55 5.67 -0.16
C LEU A 29 4.79 5.77 1.17
N ALA A 30 3.63 6.42 1.19
CA ALA A 30 2.78 6.52 2.36
C ALA A 30 2.27 5.15 2.83
N SER A 31 1.89 4.28 1.90
CA SER A 31 1.43 2.92 2.22
C SER A 31 2.51 2.06 2.90
N PHE A 32 3.77 2.33 2.58
CA PHE A 32 4.93 1.62 3.10
C PHE A 32 5.50 2.25 4.38
N SER A 33 5.46 3.57 4.51
CA SER A 33 6.04 4.29 5.64
C SER A 33 5.40 3.89 6.97
N GLY A 34 4.08 3.72 7.02
CA GLY A 34 3.38 3.24 8.23
C GLY A 34 3.62 1.76 8.56
N ARG A 35 3.72 0.90 7.54
CA ARG A 35 3.92 -0.55 7.71
C ARG A 35 5.34 -0.89 8.11
N PHE A 36 6.32 -0.25 7.47
CA PHE A 36 7.74 -0.52 7.71
C PHE A 36 8.35 0.29 8.85
N TYR A 37 7.65 1.32 9.36
CA TYR A 37 8.08 2.01 10.58
C TYR A 37 8.28 1.04 11.75
N ARG A 38 7.43 0.00 11.85
CA ARG A 38 7.56 -1.03 12.89
C ARG A 38 8.81 -1.90 12.73
N LEU A 39 9.40 -1.96 11.54
CA LEU A 39 10.61 -2.75 11.28
C LEU A 39 11.91 -2.00 11.54
N ARG A 40 11.86 -0.68 11.80
CA ARG A 40 13.05 0.19 11.93
C ARG A 40 13.76 0.09 13.28
N SER A 41 13.13 -0.48 14.32
CA SER A 41 13.70 -0.66 15.66
C SER A 41 13.46 -2.06 16.18
N LYS A 42 14.46 -2.65 16.86
CA LYS A 42 14.32 -3.96 17.52
C LYS A 42 13.14 -4.02 18.51
N GLN A 43 12.85 -2.90 19.17
CA GLN A 43 11.71 -2.81 20.09
C GLN A 43 10.37 -2.92 19.34
N ASN A 44 10.21 -2.20 18.23
CA ASN A 44 8.99 -2.27 17.42
C ASN A 44 8.86 -3.63 16.70
N GLN A 45 9.97 -4.25 16.30
CA GLN A 45 9.98 -5.59 15.72
C GLN A 45 9.49 -6.63 16.74
N ARG A 46 9.95 -6.54 18.00
CA ARG A 46 9.51 -7.43 19.06
C ARG A 46 8.02 -7.28 19.34
N ARG A 47 7.54 -6.04 19.48
CA ARG A 47 6.11 -5.74 19.62
C ARG A 47 5.27 -6.30 18.46
N LEU A 48 5.77 -6.22 17.23
CA LEU A 48 5.09 -6.79 16.07
C LEU A 48 4.97 -8.33 16.15
N LEU A 49 6.00 -9.02 16.66
CA LEU A 49 5.97 -10.46 16.88
C LEU A 49 5.00 -10.83 18.01
N ASP A 50 4.99 -10.07 19.10
CA ASP A 50 4.08 -10.27 20.23
C ASP A 50 2.61 -10.09 19.79
N ASP A 51 2.31 -9.02 19.02
CA ASP A 51 0.98 -8.77 18.44
C ASP A 51 0.54 -9.94 17.52
N ALA A 52 1.48 -10.53 16.77
CA ALA A 52 1.20 -11.65 15.88
C ALA A 52 0.94 -12.95 16.66
N ALA A 53 1.68 -13.19 17.74
CA ALA A 53 1.48 -14.34 18.61
C ALA A 53 0.10 -14.29 19.29
N ALA A 54 -0.29 -13.14 19.84
CA ALA A 54 -1.61 -12.96 20.46
C ALA A 54 -2.77 -13.28 19.50
N ARG A 55 -2.66 -12.87 18.24
CA ARG A 55 -3.67 -13.19 17.20
C ARG A 55 -3.77 -14.66 16.85
N LEU A 56 -2.69 -15.42 17.03
CA LEU A 56 -2.69 -16.88 16.83
C LEU A 56 -3.32 -17.62 18.01
N GLU A 57 -3.32 -17.01 19.20
CA GLU A 57 -3.95 -17.58 20.41
C GLU A 57 -5.46 -17.29 20.48
N GLU A 58 -5.94 -16.27 19.76
CA GLU A 58 -7.36 -15.88 19.70
C GLU A 58 -8.19 -16.65 18.66
N GLY A 59 -7.57 -17.47 17.80
CA GLY A 59 -8.25 -18.25 16.73
C GLY A 59 -8.20 -19.75 16.96
#